data_AF-G7VFA4-F1
#
_entry.id   AF-G7VFA4-F1
#
_cell.length_a   1.000
_cell.length_b   1.000
_cell.length_c   1.000
_cell.angle_alpha   90.00
_cell.angle_beta   90.00
_cell.angle_gamma   90.00
#
_symmetry.space_group_name_H-M   'P 1'
#
loop_
_entity.id
_entity.type
_entity.pdbx_description
1 polymer ?
#
loop_
_entity_poly.entity_id
_entity_poly.type
_entity_poly.pdbx_seq_one_letter_code
_entity_poly.pdbx_strand_id
1 'polypeptide(L)' 'MYGVHMALVAEVMGIHTHVLRRYGVSPNDDVDTAVAKLSNVAPHLAKFLREASCVLSS' A
#
# COMPACT_ATOMS: atom_id res chain seq x y z
N MET A 1 -21.04 10.92 3.29
CA MET A 1 -20.21 10.67 2.10
C MET A 1 -18.92 10.06 2.58
N TYR A 2 -18.76 8.74 2.52
CA TYR A 2 -17.47 8.11 2.79
C TYR A 2 -16.60 8.38 1.57
N GLY A 3 -15.88 9.51 1.59
CA GLY A 3 -14.80 9.74 0.65
C GLY A 3 -13.84 8.58 0.83
N VAL A 4 -13.65 7.78 -0.21
CA VAL A 4 -12.59 6.78 -0.26
C VAL A 4 -11.29 7.58 -0.20
N HIS A 5 -10.80 7.85 1.01
CA HIS A 5 -9.46 8.36 1.21
C HIS A 5 -8.56 7.27 0.65
N MET A 6 -8.00 7.51 -0.53
CA MET A 6 -6.95 6.67 -1.09
C MET A 6 -5.78 6.77 -0.12
N ALA A 7 -5.71 5.81 0.80
CA ALA A 7 -4.67 5.78 1.82
C ALA A 7 -3.32 5.66 1.11
N LEU A 8 -2.38 6.51 1.50
CA LEU A 8 -1.03 6.44 0.97
C LEU A 8 -0.32 5.23 1.58
N VAL A 9 0.62 4.66 0.83
CA VAL A 9 1.49 3.59 1.34
C VAL A 9 2.20 4.04 2.63
N ALA A 10 2.55 5.31 2.74
CA ALA A 10 3.12 5.91 3.96
C ALA A 10 2.18 5.91 5.16
N GLU A 11 0.87 6.06 4.95
CA GLU A 11 -0.10 6.02 6.05
C GLU A 11 -0.36 4.59 6.53
N VAL A 12 -0.25 3.61 5.63
CA VAL A 12 -0.47 2.20 5.94
C VAL A 12 0.75 1.51 6.54
N MET A 13 1.94 1.76 5.97
CA MET A 13 3.18 1.09 6.37
C MET A 13 4.08 1.95 7.27
N GLY A 14 3.77 3.25 7.41
CA GLY A 14 4.57 4.19 8.19
C GLY A 14 6.04 4.20 7.78
N ILE A 15 6.91 4.00 8.77
CA ILE A 15 8.38 3.96 8.63
C ILE A 15 8.88 2.80 7.77
N HIS A 16 8.09 1.75 7.55
CA HIS A 16 8.49 0.57 6.77
C HIS A 16 8.32 0.74 5.25
N THR A 17 7.89 1.90 4.77
CA THR A 17 7.78 2.20 3.32
C THR A 17 9.07 1.97 2.53
N HIS A 18 10.23 2.15 3.15
CA HIS A 18 11.53 1.97 2.50
C HIS A 18 11.76 0.53 1.99
N VAL A 19 11.16 -0.49 2.63
CA VAL A 19 11.29 -1.88 2.14
C VAL A 19 10.49 -2.12 0.85
N LEU A 20 9.49 -1.28 0.56
CA LEU A 20 8.68 -1.37 -0.66
C LEU A 20 9.34 -0.69 -1.86
N ARG A 21 10.31 0.21 -1.61
CA ARG A 21 11.05 0.94 -2.63
C ARG A 21 11.80 0.00 -3.59
N ARG A 22 12.27 -1.16 -3.09
CA ARG A 22 12.93 -2.20 -3.90
C ARG A 22 12.01 -2.86 -4.92
N TYR A 23 10.68 -2.73 -4.74
CA TYR A 23 9.65 -3.23 -5.64
C TYR A 23 9.09 -2.12 -6.55
N GLY A 24 9.70 -0.93 -6.58
CA GLY A 24 9.23 0.20 -7.37
C GLY A 24 8.02 0.95 -6.78
N VAL A 25 7.67 0.66 -5.52
CA VAL A 25 6.60 1.33 -4.79
C VAL A 25 7.15 2.54 -4.04
N SER A 26 6.52 3.69 -4.22
CA SER A 26 6.83 4.93 -3.52
C SER A 26 5.97 5.05 -2.26
N PRO A 27 6.48 5.64 -1.15
CA PRO A 27 5.66 5.98 0.02
C PRO A 27 4.47 6.90 -0.30
N ASN A 28 4.60 7.71 -1.35
CA ASN A 28 3.54 8.61 -1.83
C ASN A 28 2.65 7.97 -2.90
N ASP A 29 2.87 6.71 -3.28
CA ASP A 29 1.89 6.02 -4.12
C ASP A 29 0.65 5.71 -3.27
N ASP A 30 -0.51 5.73 -3.92
CA ASP A 30 -1.73 5.17 -3.37
C ASP A 30 -1.58 3.65 -3.18
N VAL A 31 -2.28 3.09 -2.19
CA VAL A 31 -2.32 1.65 -1.94
C VAL A 31 -2.69 0.85 -3.20
N ASP A 32 -3.63 1.32 -4.02
CA ASP A 32 -4.05 0.62 -5.24
C ASP A 32 -2.91 0.55 -6.27
N THR A 33 -2.22 1.67 -6.49
CA THR A 33 -1.03 1.75 -7.36
C THR A 33 0.08 0.85 -6.85
N ALA A 34 0.32 0.82 -5.54
CA ALA A 34 1.31 -0.02 -4.92
C ALA A 34 0.96 -1.51 -5.02
N VAL A 35 -0.32 -1.88 -4.82
CA VAL A 35 -0.84 -3.23 -5.00
C VAL A 35 -0.66 -3.68 -6.44
N ALA A 36 -0.96 -2.84 -7.43
CA ALA A 36 -0.78 -3.16 -8.84
C ALA A 36 0.71 -3.43 -9.17
N LYS A 37 1.62 -2.59 -8.67
CA LYS A 37 3.08 -2.78 -8.83
C LYS A 37 3.57 -4.06 -8.14
N LEU A 38 3.09 -4.32 -6.92
CA LEU A 38 3.47 -5.50 -6.13
C LEU A 38 2.85 -6.79 -6.67
N SER A 39 1.68 -6.75 -7.31
CA SER A 39 0.98 -7.96 -7.76
C SER A 39 1.81 -8.77 -8.77
N ASN A 40 2.68 -8.10 -9.55
CA ASN A 40 3.54 -8.75 -10.54
C ASN A 40 4.84 -9.31 -9.95
N VAL A 41 5.34 -8.75 -8.85
CA VAL A 41 6.68 -9.05 -8.31
C VAL A 41 6.61 -9.80 -6.99
N ALA A 42 5.62 -9.47 -6.16
CA ALA A 42 5.43 -9.97 -4.81
C ALA A 42 3.93 -9.96 -4.43
N PRO A 43 3.13 -10.92 -4.96
CA PRO A 43 1.68 -10.94 -4.74
C PRO A 43 1.27 -11.08 -3.26
N HIS A 44 2.12 -11.70 -2.44
CA HIS A 44 1.90 -11.79 -0.99
C HIS A 44 1.98 -10.43 -0.30
N LEU A 45 2.89 -9.55 -0.73
CA LEU A 45 3.00 -8.18 -0.22
C LEU A 45 1.81 -7.33 -0.70
N ALA A 46 1.36 -7.53 -1.94
CA ALA A 46 0.16 -6.86 -2.46
C ALA A 46 -1.07 -7.19 -1.60
N LYS A 47 -1.25 -8.47 -1.23
CA LYS A 47 -2.35 -8.91 -0.37
C LYS A 47 -2.25 -8.31 1.03
N PHE A 48 -1.06 -8.34 1.63
CA PHE A 48 -0.80 -7.73 2.94
C PHE A 48 -1.12 -6.23 2.95
N LEU A 49 -0.68 -5.48 1.94
CA LEU A 49 -0.90 -4.04 1.85
C LEU A 49 -2.40 -3.70 1.77
N ARG A 50 -3.16 -4.50 1.01
CA ARG A 50 -4.61 -4.37 0.88
C ARG A 50 -5.33 -4.66 2.19
N GLU A 51 -4.93 -5.70 2.90
CA GLU A 51 -5.50 -6.03 4.22
C GLU A 51 -5.17 -4.95 5.24
N ALA A 52 -3.92 -4.48 5.28
CA ALA A 52 -3.49 -3.39 6.17
C ALA A 52 -4.26 -2.09 5.91
N SER A 53 -4.51 -1.74 4.64
CA SER A 53 -5.34 -0.57 4.30
C SER A 53 -6.80 -0.69 4.76
N CYS A 54 -7.33 -1.91 4.84
CA CYS A 54 -8.69 -2.17 5.31
C CYS A 54 -8.80 -1.94 6.83
N VAL A 55 -7.75 -2.31 7.59
CA VAL A 55 -7.71 -2.15 9.06
C VAL A 55 -7.60 -0.69 9.49
N LEU A 56 -6.90 0.17 8.72
CA LEU A 56 -6.79 1.59 9.03
C LEU A 56 -8.10 2.40 8.86
N SER A 57 -9.11 1.82 8.21
CA SER A 57 -10.41 2.47 8.00
C SER A 57 -11.50 2.02 9.01
N SER A 58 -11.13 1.25 10.05
CA SER A 58 -12.03 0.76 11.12
C SER A 58 -11.92 1.57 12.41
#